data_AF-A0A372KKL1-F1
#
_entry.id   AF-A0A372KKL1-F1
#
_cell.length_a   1.000
_cell.length_b   1.000
_cell.length_c   1.000
_cell.angle_alpha   90.00
_cell.angle_beta   90.00
_cell.angle_gamma   90.00
#
_symmetry.space_group_name_H-M   'P 1'
#
loop_
_entity.id
_entity.type
_entity.pdbx_description
1 polymer ?
#
loop_
_entity_poly.entity_id
_entity_poly.type
_entity_poly.pdbx_seq_one_letter_code
_entity_poly.pdbx_strand_id
1 'polypeptide(L)'
;MKTRGKARLKLSLALFLLLLFWLGTSRSFNDMAFLWMVLLVILSTLVIGRNVRKLDKRDCLIGLVLGCLVALSSPFLAVITILTYLASCLLLKDKEILQELLCPNHKQKFYQDMVYGLIPGLLLGGVNLFLAKIAMPEVNIGLPASFSFQPILNAIRAGVFEETAFTLFFFAFAVGLTKKEKFSKGENFLVYLIMIVPHTLVHFTRQEFELGNVLVLSFLFGLPFAFLLRKRGLVSAVMAHIIVDFIRFLLLGL
;
A
#
# COMPACT_ATOMS: atom_id res chain seq x y z
N MET A 1 -31.48 -0.06 10.83
CA MET A 1 -30.61 0.98 11.45
C MET A 1 -29.48 0.44 12.34
N LYS A 2 -29.70 -0.60 13.18
CA LYS A 2 -28.70 -1.13 14.14
C LYS A 2 -27.37 -1.66 13.54
N THR A 3 -27.34 -2.12 12.29
CA THR A 3 -26.13 -2.70 11.66
C THR A 3 -25.17 -1.67 11.05
N ARG A 4 -25.66 -0.47 10.69
CA ARG A 4 -24.80 0.61 10.14
C ARG A 4 -23.92 1.25 11.21
N GLY A 5 -24.42 1.43 12.43
CA GLY A 5 -23.65 1.99 13.55
C GLY A 5 -22.46 1.11 13.95
N LYS A 6 -22.65 -0.22 13.99
CA LYS A 6 -21.59 -1.17 14.38
C LYS A 6 -20.38 -1.18 13.44
N ALA A 7 -20.60 -1.10 12.13
CA ALA A 7 -19.51 -1.13 11.16
C ALA A 7 -18.70 0.18 11.16
N ARG A 8 -19.37 1.34 11.23
CA ARG A 8 -18.68 2.63 11.42
C ARG A 8 -17.85 2.64 12.70
N LEU A 9 -18.43 2.21 13.82
CA LEU A 9 -17.72 2.13 15.09
C LEU A 9 -16.45 1.26 15.00
N LYS A 10 -16.54 0.08 14.38
CA LYS A 10 -15.38 -0.81 14.18
C LYS A 10 -14.28 -0.15 13.35
N LEU A 11 -14.65 0.53 12.25
CA LEU A 11 -13.70 1.23 11.39
C LEU A 11 -13.06 2.43 12.11
N SER A 12 -13.87 3.24 12.80
CA SER A 12 -13.37 4.36 13.60
C SER A 12 -12.43 3.89 14.70
N LEU A 13 -12.78 2.80 15.40
CA LEU A 13 -11.91 2.22 16.42
C LEU A 13 -10.60 1.69 15.82
N ALA A 14 -10.65 1.02 14.67
CA ALA A 14 -9.45 0.54 13.98
C ALA A 14 -8.53 1.71 13.60
N LEU A 15 -9.08 2.77 12.98
CA LEU A 15 -8.32 3.96 12.63
C LEU A 15 -7.73 4.63 13.89
N PHE A 16 -8.53 4.76 14.95
CA PHE A 16 -8.07 5.33 16.21
C PHE A 16 -6.92 4.53 16.83
N LEU A 17 -7.00 3.19 16.82
CA LEU A 17 -5.92 2.33 17.32
C LEU A 17 -4.65 2.44 16.47
N LEU A 18 -4.76 2.60 15.15
CA LEU A 18 -3.60 2.83 14.26
C LEU A 18 -2.94 4.19 14.55
N LEU A 19 -3.74 5.22 14.79
CA LEU A 19 -3.23 6.55 15.20
C LEU A 19 -2.57 6.52 16.58
N LEU A 20 -3.18 5.83 17.55
CA LEU A 20 -2.58 5.62 18.86
C LEU A 20 -1.29 4.82 18.78
N PHE A 21 -1.24 3.80 17.93
CA PHE A 21 -0.03 3.02 17.69
C PHE A 21 1.08 3.92 17.16
N TRP A 22 0.81 4.75 16.15
CA TRP A 22 1.79 5.72 15.65
C TRP A 22 2.22 6.73 16.73
N LEU A 23 1.29 7.28 17.50
CA LEU A 23 1.62 8.23 18.59
C LEU A 23 2.49 7.59 19.67
N GLY A 24 2.19 6.35 20.06
CA GLY A 24 2.98 5.62 21.06
C GLY A 24 4.37 5.29 20.55
N THR A 25 4.46 4.78 19.32
CA THR A 25 5.74 4.38 18.73
C THR A 25 6.61 5.60 18.38
N SER A 26 6.02 6.72 17.94
CA SER A 26 6.76 7.95 17.56
C SER A 26 7.34 8.69 18.76
N ARG A 27 6.84 8.39 19.96
CA ARG A 27 7.37 8.93 21.22
C ARG A 27 8.53 8.10 21.77
N SER A 28 8.54 6.80 21.50
CA SER A 28 9.38 5.84 22.22
C SER A 28 10.51 5.24 21.39
N PHE A 29 10.45 5.34 20.06
CA PHE A 29 11.41 4.67 19.18
C PHE A 29 11.84 5.58 18.03
N ASN A 30 13.13 5.51 17.69
CA ASN A 30 13.70 6.24 16.57
C ASN A 30 13.40 5.55 15.22
N ASP A 31 13.23 4.23 15.20
CA ASP A 31 12.90 3.46 13.99
C ASP A 31 11.42 3.08 13.97
N MET A 32 10.60 4.04 13.52
CA MET A 32 9.15 3.87 13.38
C MET A 32 8.78 2.83 12.33
N ALA A 33 9.51 2.81 11.21
CA ALA A 33 9.23 1.93 10.10
C ALA A 33 9.31 0.47 10.54
N PHE A 34 10.34 0.11 11.32
CA PHE A 34 10.47 -1.23 11.87
C PHE A 34 9.25 -1.67 12.71
N LEU A 35 8.69 -0.81 13.55
CA LEU A 35 7.53 -1.17 14.38
C LEU A 35 6.25 -1.37 13.57
N TRP A 36 6.06 -0.58 12.50
CA TRP A 36 5.00 -0.84 11.54
C TRP A 36 5.18 -2.19 10.84
N MET A 37 6.41 -2.57 10.49
CA MET A 37 6.70 -3.91 9.95
C MET A 37 6.33 -5.02 10.94
N VAL A 38 6.69 -4.87 12.22
CA VAL A 38 6.31 -5.83 13.27
C VAL A 38 4.79 -5.93 13.40
N LEU A 39 4.07 -4.80 13.39
CA LEU A 39 2.61 -4.79 13.44
C LEU A 39 2.00 -5.53 12.25
N LEU A 40 2.50 -5.29 11.03
CA LEU A 40 2.04 -5.97 9.81
C LEU A 40 2.27 -7.49 9.91
N VAL A 41 3.43 -7.93 10.39
CA VAL A 41 3.72 -9.36 10.62
C VAL A 41 2.76 -9.96 11.64
N ILE A 42 2.54 -9.31 12.79
CA ILE A 42 1.64 -9.81 13.83
C ILE A 42 0.21 -9.94 13.27
N LEU A 43 -0.33 -8.88 12.67
CA LEU A 43 -1.72 -8.87 12.17
C LEU A 43 -1.93 -9.90 11.05
N SER A 44 -1.02 -9.97 10.08
CA SER A 44 -1.11 -10.93 8.97
C SER A 44 -0.99 -12.37 9.46
N THR A 45 -0.06 -12.67 10.37
CA THR A 45 0.13 -14.01 10.93
C THR A 45 -1.07 -14.45 11.77
N LEU A 46 -1.70 -13.55 12.53
CA LEU A 46 -2.94 -13.84 13.26
C LEU A 46 -4.10 -14.21 12.32
N VAL A 47 -4.22 -13.52 11.18
CA VAL A 47 -5.23 -13.83 10.16
C VAL A 47 -4.96 -15.19 9.54
N ILE A 48 -3.70 -15.45 9.15
CA ILE A 48 -3.28 -16.70 8.53
C ILE A 48 -3.48 -17.87 9.50
N GLY A 49 -2.96 -17.78 10.73
CA GLY A 49 -3.05 -18.88 11.71
C GLY A 49 -4.48 -19.33 12.01
N ARG A 50 -5.45 -18.43 11.92
CA ARG A 50 -6.88 -18.75 12.11
C ARG A 50 -7.55 -19.38 10.89
N ASN A 51 -7.02 -19.16 9.69
CA ASN A 51 -7.73 -19.48 8.44
C ASN A 51 -6.88 -20.20 7.39
N VAL A 52 -5.66 -20.66 7.72
CA VAL A 52 -4.67 -21.19 6.78
C VAL A 52 -5.23 -22.28 5.85
N ARG A 53 -6.16 -23.10 6.34
CA ARG A 53 -6.82 -24.18 5.57
C ARG A 53 -7.62 -23.67 4.36
N LYS A 54 -7.94 -22.38 4.29
CA LYS A 54 -8.67 -21.75 3.19
C LYS A 54 -7.76 -21.21 2.08
N LEU A 55 -6.45 -21.18 2.27
CA LEU A 55 -5.52 -20.75 1.22
C LEU A 55 -5.45 -21.81 0.12
N ASP A 56 -5.46 -21.37 -1.13
CA ASP A 56 -5.20 -22.25 -2.26
C ASP A 56 -3.78 -22.08 -2.81
N LYS A 57 -3.39 -22.99 -3.71
CA LYS A 57 -2.05 -22.97 -4.32
C LYS A 57 -1.79 -21.70 -5.13
N ARG A 58 -2.84 -21.10 -5.70
CA ARG A 58 -2.72 -19.90 -6.52
C ARG A 58 -2.42 -18.68 -5.64
N ASP A 59 -3.08 -18.55 -4.49
CA ASP A 59 -2.79 -17.53 -3.48
C ASP A 59 -1.31 -17.60 -3.07
N CYS A 60 -0.82 -18.80 -2.74
CA CYS A 60 0.57 -19.04 -2.36
C CYS A 60 1.55 -18.69 -3.50
N LEU A 61 1.26 -19.09 -4.73
CA LEU A 61 2.11 -18.81 -5.88
C LEU A 61 2.21 -17.30 -6.16
N ILE A 62 1.10 -16.58 -6.14
CA ILE A 62 1.12 -15.13 -6.40
C ILE A 62 1.84 -14.41 -5.26
N GLY A 63 1.57 -14.81 -4.00
CA GLY A 63 2.31 -14.28 -2.84
C GLY A 63 3.81 -14.45 -3.00
N LEU A 64 4.27 -15.64 -3.41
CA LEU A 64 5.69 -15.91 -3.69
C LEU A 64 6.24 -15.05 -4.83
N VAL A 65 5.50 -14.88 -5.94
CA VAL A 65 5.93 -14.01 -7.04
C VAL A 65 6.12 -12.57 -6.57
N LEU A 66 5.15 -12.01 -5.83
CA LEU A 66 5.26 -10.67 -5.26
C LEU A 66 6.44 -10.56 -4.28
N GLY A 67 6.61 -11.56 -3.42
CA GLY A 67 7.76 -11.67 -2.52
C GLY A 67 9.09 -11.68 -3.27
N CYS A 68 9.22 -12.49 -4.33
CA CYS A 68 10.43 -12.55 -5.15
C CYS A 68 10.76 -11.20 -5.80
N LEU A 69 9.77 -10.46 -6.30
CA LEU A 69 9.97 -9.12 -6.86
C LEU A 69 10.56 -8.15 -5.82
N VAL A 70 10.08 -8.22 -4.57
CA VAL A 70 10.58 -7.39 -3.47
C VAL A 70 11.96 -7.87 -2.96
N ALA A 71 12.20 -9.18 -2.96
CA ALA A 71 13.43 -9.80 -2.45
C ALA A 71 14.69 -9.37 -3.21
N LEU A 72 14.54 -8.92 -4.46
CA LEU A 72 15.65 -8.41 -5.28
C LEU A 72 16.36 -7.20 -4.64
N SER A 73 15.66 -6.43 -3.81
CA SER A 73 16.23 -5.27 -3.09
C SER A 73 16.08 -5.38 -1.57
N SER A 74 15.09 -6.13 -1.06
CA SER A 74 14.95 -6.37 0.39
C SER A 74 14.28 -7.70 0.73
N PRO A 75 15.05 -8.74 1.12
CA PRO A 75 14.50 -10.03 1.54
C PRO A 75 13.57 -9.95 2.76
N PHE A 76 13.82 -9.01 3.68
CA PHE A 76 12.97 -8.82 4.85
C PHE A 76 11.56 -8.34 4.46
N LEU A 77 11.47 -7.33 3.59
CA LEU A 77 10.17 -6.84 3.09
C LEU A 77 9.45 -7.86 2.22
N ALA A 78 10.18 -8.75 1.55
CA ALA A 78 9.60 -9.84 0.76
C ALA A 78 8.74 -10.77 1.63
N VAL A 79 9.24 -11.14 2.82
CA VAL A 79 8.49 -11.98 3.77
C VAL A 79 7.19 -11.28 4.18
N ILE A 80 7.26 -9.99 4.51
CA ILE A 80 6.08 -9.21 4.92
C ILE A 80 5.09 -9.08 3.75
N THR A 81 5.56 -8.90 2.53
CA THR A 81 4.74 -8.85 1.31
C THR A 81 3.95 -10.15 1.14
N ILE A 82 4.62 -11.31 1.29
CA ILE A 82 3.97 -12.62 1.20
C ILE A 82 2.89 -12.73 2.29
N LEU A 83 3.23 -12.43 3.55
CA LEU A 83 2.30 -12.56 4.67
C LEU A 83 1.07 -11.66 4.52
N THR A 84 1.27 -10.39 4.17
CA THR A 84 0.17 -9.42 4.01
C THR A 84 -0.70 -9.74 2.79
N TYR A 85 -0.12 -10.24 1.69
CA TYR A 85 -0.89 -10.74 0.54
C TYR A 85 -1.75 -11.93 0.92
N LEU A 86 -1.18 -12.97 1.53
CA LEU A 86 -1.92 -14.19 1.90
C LEU A 86 -3.02 -13.89 2.93
N ALA A 87 -2.74 -13.03 3.90
CA ALA A 87 -3.75 -12.56 4.84
C ALA A 87 -4.88 -11.81 4.13
N SER A 88 -4.57 -11.01 3.10
CA SER A 88 -5.58 -10.33 2.28
C SER A 88 -6.44 -11.31 1.50
N CYS A 89 -5.86 -12.34 0.87
CA CYS A 89 -6.60 -13.42 0.22
C CYS A 89 -7.61 -14.08 1.18
N LEU A 90 -7.17 -14.39 2.41
CA LEU A 90 -8.02 -15.01 3.42
C LEU A 90 -9.18 -14.12 3.87
N LEU A 91 -8.95 -12.81 4.00
CA LEU A 91 -9.99 -11.86 4.42
C LEU A 91 -11.02 -11.59 3.31
N LEU A 92 -10.64 -11.83 2.05
CA LEU A 92 -11.48 -11.64 0.86
C LEU A 92 -12.01 -12.95 0.25
N LYS A 93 -11.66 -14.12 0.81
CA LYS A 93 -11.91 -15.46 0.22
C LYS A 93 -13.38 -15.78 -0.07
N ASP A 94 -14.32 -15.17 0.62
CA ASP A 94 -15.75 -15.45 0.44
C ASP A 94 -16.47 -14.29 -0.30
N LYS A 95 -15.72 -13.40 -0.99
CA LYS A 95 -16.19 -12.14 -1.57
C LYS A 95 -15.73 -11.99 -3.02
N GLU A 96 -16.38 -12.69 -3.95
CA GLU A 96 -15.95 -12.81 -5.35
C GLU A 96 -15.58 -11.46 -6.01
N ILE A 97 -16.43 -10.43 -5.85
CA ILE A 97 -16.19 -9.08 -6.41
C ILE A 97 -14.86 -8.49 -5.92
N LEU A 98 -14.48 -8.76 -4.67
CA LEU A 98 -13.27 -8.22 -4.07
C LEU A 98 -12.03 -9.09 -4.35
N GLN A 99 -12.21 -10.37 -4.67
CA GLN A 99 -11.10 -11.22 -5.09
C GLN A 99 -10.49 -10.77 -6.40
N GLU A 100 -11.30 -10.20 -7.31
CA GLU A 100 -10.78 -9.64 -8.56
C GLU A 100 -9.78 -8.49 -8.33
N LEU A 101 -9.77 -7.88 -7.14
CA LEU A 101 -8.80 -6.85 -6.78
C LEU A 101 -7.41 -7.44 -6.46
N LEU A 102 -7.32 -8.72 -6.08
CA LEU A 102 -6.07 -9.36 -5.69
C LEU A 102 -5.23 -9.74 -6.92
N CYS A 103 -5.88 -10.40 -7.88
CA CYS A 103 -5.25 -10.77 -9.14
C CYS A 103 -6.32 -10.98 -10.21
N PRO A 104 -6.16 -10.38 -11.41
CA PRO A 104 -7.02 -10.65 -12.54
C PRO A 104 -7.05 -12.13 -12.91
N ASN A 105 -8.24 -12.66 -13.22
CA ASN A 105 -8.42 -14.05 -13.69
C ASN A 105 -8.08 -14.22 -15.18
N HIS A 106 -8.04 -13.13 -15.94
CA HIS A 106 -7.82 -13.14 -17.39
C HIS A 106 -6.63 -12.27 -17.77
N LYS A 107 -5.79 -12.76 -18.68
CA LYS A 107 -4.61 -12.04 -19.20
C LYS A 107 -4.95 -10.65 -19.73
N GLN A 108 -6.07 -10.52 -20.45
CA GLN A 108 -6.51 -9.22 -20.99
C GLN A 108 -6.78 -8.19 -19.89
N LYS A 109 -7.46 -8.59 -18.80
CA LYS A 109 -7.69 -7.71 -17.65
C LYS A 109 -6.38 -7.31 -16.96
N PHE A 110 -5.43 -8.24 -16.85
CA PHE A 110 -4.09 -7.94 -16.33
C PHE A 110 -3.40 -6.83 -17.13
N TYR A 111 -3.37 -6.92 -18.47
CA TYR A 111 -2.79 -5.87 -19.30
C TYR A 111 -3.55 -4.55 -19.21
N GLN A 112 -4.88 -4.59 -19.13
CA GLN A 112 -5.69 -3.38 -18.92
C GLN A 112 -5.33 -2.71 -17.59
N ASP A 113 -5.19 -3.48 -16.51
CA ASP A 113 -4.86 -2.96 -15.19
C ASP A 113 -3.46 -2.33 -15.18
N MET A 114 -2.49 -2.91 -15.91
CA MET A 114 -1.18 -2.28 -16.10
C MET A 114 -1.29 -0.92 -16.82
N VAL A 115 -2.05 -0.84 -17.92
CA VAL A 115 -2.27 0.42 -18.65
C VAL A 115 -2.99 1.45 -17.79
N TYR A 116 -3.96 1.04 -16.97
CA TYR A 116 -4.66 1.93 -16.04
C TYR A 116 -3.76 2.44 -14.91
N GLY A 117 -2.70 1.72 -14.54
CA GLY A 117 -1.66 2.23 -13.64
C GLY A 117 -0.66 3.15 -14.33
N LEU A 118 -0.38 2.93 -15.62
CA LEU A 118 0.62 3.69 -16.38
C LEU A 118 0.34 5.19 -16.41
N ILE A 119 -0.87 5.58 -16.84
CA ILE A 119 -1.26 6.98 -17.00
C ILE A 119 -1.14 7.77 -15.68
N PRO A 120 -1.81 7.37 -14.57
CA PRO A 120 -1.67 8.08 -13.30
C PRO A 120 -0.25 8.02 -12.76
N GLY A 121 0.49 6.93 -12.98
CA GLY A 121 1.90 6.82 -12.60
C GLY A 121 2.78 7.89 -13.26
N LEU A 122 2.63 8.09 -14.58
CA LEU A 122 3.36 9.12 -15.32
C LEU A 122 3.00 10.53 -14.84
N LEU A 123 1.70 10.81 -14.65
CA LEU A 123 1.22 12.11 -14.18
C LEU A 123 1.74 12.44 -12.78
N LEU A 124 1.59 11.49 -11.84
CA LEU A 124 2.06 11.67 -10.46
C LEU A 124 3.58 11.66 -10.36
N GLY A 125 4.29 10.96 -11.25
CA GLY A 125 5.74 11.03 -11.35
C GLY A 125 6.21 12.44 -11.72
N GLY A 126 5.55 13.07 -12.70
CA GLY A 126 5.80 14.47 -13.05
C GLY A 126 5.52 15.44 -11.88
N VAL A 127 4.40 15.26 -11.18
CA VAL A 127 4.08 16.03 -9.97
C VAL A 127 5.14 15.82 -8.89
N ASN A 128 5.62 14.59 -8.70
CA ASN A 128 6.65 14.27 -7.71
C ASN A 128 7.96 15.01 -8.01
N LEU A 129 8.41 15.01 -9.26
CA LEU A 129 9.60 15.77 -9.68
C LEU A 129 9.44 17.28 -9.45
N PHE A 130 8.26 17.82 -9.77
CA PHE A 130 7.98 19.24 -9.55
C PHE A 130 8.04 19.60 -8.06
N LEU A 131 7.43 18.78 -7.20
CA LEU A 131 7.50 18.95 -5.75
C LEU A 131 8.94 18.81 -5.23
N ALA A 132 9.72 17.87 -5.76
CA ALA A 132 11.13 17.72 -5.40
C ALA A 132 11.94 18.97 -5.75
N LYS A 133 11.68 19.61 -6.89
CA LYS A 133 12.35 20.87 -7.28
C LYS A 133 11.96 22.05 -6.40
N ILE A 134 10.70 22.12 -5.94
CA ILE A 134 10.26 23.15 -4.98
C ILE A 134 10.93 22.94 -3.62
N ALA A 135 10.94 21.70 -3.14
CA ALA A 135 11.51 21.37 -1.83
C ALA A 135 13.04 21.47 -1.81
N MET A 136 13.69 21.18 -2.94
CA MET A 136 15.14 21.21 -3.12
C MET A 136 15.49 21.99 -4.40
N PRO A 137 15.54 23.33 -4.35
CA PRO A 137 15.79 24.16 -5.55
C PRO A 137 17.09 23.82 -6.28
N GLU A 138 18.12 23.37 -5.55
CA GLU A 138 19.43 23.01 -6.11
C GLU A 138 19.49 21.56 -6.64
N VAL A 139 18.40 20.78 -6.56
CA VAL A 139 18.41 19.40 -7.07
C VAL A 139 18.57 19.39 -8.59
N ASN A 140 19.53 18.58 -9.06
CA ASN A 140 19.75 18.34 -10.47
C ASN A 140 18.77 17.27 -10.95
N ILE A 141 17.84 17.65 -11.82
CA ILE A 141 16.92 16.73 -12.47
C ILE A 141 17.51 16.37 -13.82
N GLY A 142 17.90 15.12 -14.00
CA GLY A 142 18.54 14.69 -15.25
C GLY A 142 18.78 13.18 -15.28
N LEU A 143 19.04 12.67 -16.48
CA LEU A 143 19.43 11.27 -16.61
C LEU A 143 20.82 11.05 -16.02
N PRO A 144 21.05 9.92 -15.33
CA PRO A 144 22.35 9.62 -14.77
C PRO A 144 23.36 9.39 -15.90
N ALA A 145 24.62 9.77 -15.66
CA ALA A 145 25.70 9.59 -16.64
C ALA A 145 26.00 8.11 -16.93
N SER A 146 25.61 7.19 -16.03
CA SER A 146 25.70 5.74 -16.22
C SER A 146 24.41 5.06 -15.80
N PHE A 147 24.03 4.00 -16.52
CA PHE A 147 22.82 3.25 -16.22
C PHE A 147 23.04 2.28 -15.06
N SER A 148 22.14 2.31 -14.07
CA SER A 148 22.08 1.36 -12.96
C SER A 148 20.71 0.71 -12.91
N PHE A 149 20.66 -0.58 -12.58
CA PHE A 149 19.40 -1.28 -12.33
C PHE A 149 18.79 -0.94 -10.96
N GLN A 150 19.56 -0.32 -10.05
CA GLN A 150 19.13 -0.09 -8.67
C GLN A 150 17.84 0.76 -8.56
N PRO A 151 17.64 1.84 -9.33
CA PRO A 151 16.39 2.61 -9.31
C PRO A 151 15.16 1.75 -9.67
N ILE A 152 15.31 0.83 -10.64
CA ILE A 152 14.24 -0.08 -11.06
C ILE A 152 13.92 -1.04 -9.92
N LEU A 153 14.95 -1.66 -9.32
CA LEU A 153 14.77 -2.60 -8.22
C LEU A 153 14.16 -1.93 -6.98
N ASN A 154 14.57 -0.69 -6.67
CA ASN A 154 14.03 0.09 -5.57
C ASN A 154 12.57 0.47 -5.80
N ALA A 155 12.21 0.87 -7.02
CA ALA A 155 10.84 1.20 -7.39
C ALA A 155 9.93 -0.03 -7.35
N ILE A 156 10.38 -1.17 -7.88
CA ILE A 156 9.64 -2.45 -7.80
C ILE A 156 9.45 -2.85 -6.33
N ARG A 157 10.51 -2.79 -5.53
CA ARG A 157 10.44 -3.11 -4.10
C ARG A 157 9.40 -2.23 -3.39
N ALA A 158 9.49 -0.90 -3.54
CA ALA A 158 8.59 0.03 -2.90
C ALA A 158 7.14 -0.16 -3.38
N GLY A 159 6.90 -0.12 -4.68
CA GLY A 159 5.55 -0.22 -5.23
C GLY A 159 4.86 -1.56 -4.97
N VAL A 160 5.58 -2.69 -5.02
CA VAL A 160 4.99 -3.99 -4.68
C VAL A 160 4.73 -4.10 -3.18
N PHE A 161 5.71 -3.76 -2.34
CA PHE A 161 5.60 -3.89 -0.90
C PHE A 161 4.51 -2.97 -0.34
N GLU A 162 4.55 -1.68 -0.67
CA GLU A 162 3.70 -0.67 -0.03
C GLU A 162 2.23 -0.85 -0.43
N GLU A 163 1.95 -1.13 -1.71
CA GLU A 163 0.57 -1.36 -2.15
C GLU A 163 -0.01 -2.68 -1.64
N THR A 164 0.83 -3.69 -1.41
CA THR A 164 0.38 -4.96 -0.82
C THR A 164 0.15 -4.82 0.67
N ALA A 165 1.12 -4.27 1.40
CA ALA A 165 1.16 -4.26 2.85
C ALA A 165 0.31 -3.15 3.47
N PHE A 166 0.25 -1.96 2.85
CA PHE A 166 -0.51 -0.84 3.38
C PHE A 166 -1.83 -0.63 2.63
N THR A 167 -1.85 -0.65 1.31
CA THR A 167 -3.10 -0.35 0.58
C THR A 167 -4.05 -1.56 0.59
N LEU A 168 -3.59 -2.71 0.11
CA LEU A 168 -4.42 -3.92 -0.02
C LEU A 168 -4.75 -4.55 1.33
N PHE A 169 -3.74 -4.78 2.17
CA PHE A 169 -3.97 -5.47 3.43
C PHE A 169 -4.86 -4.68 4.38
N PHE A 170 -4.70 -3.36 4.51
CA PHE A 170 -5.62 -2.58 5.35
C PHE A 170 -7.02 -2.45 4.75
N PHE A 171 -7.17 -2.45 3.42
CA PHE A 171 -8.49 -2.59 2.79
C PHE A 171 -9.15 -3.93 3.14
N ALA A 172 -8.42 -5.04 2.96
CA ALA A 172 -8.88 -6.38 3.29
C ALA A 172 -9.19 -6.52 4.80
N PHE A 173 -8.40 -5.88 5.66
CA PHE A 173 -8.62 -5.81 7.10
C PHE A 173 -9.93 -5.09 7.44
N ALA A 174 -10.21 -3.93 6.81
CA ALA A 174 -11.47 -3.22 6.99
C ALA A 174 -12.70 -4.05 6.54
N VAL A 175 -12.56 -4.77 5.44
CA VAL A 175 -13.55 -5.75 4.96
C VAL A 175 -13.72 -6.89 5.97
N GLY A 176 -12.62 -7.42 6.50
CA GLY A 176 -12.61 -8.48 7.51
C GLY A 176 -13.27 -8.09 8.84
N LEU A 177 -13.03 -6.88 9.32
CA LEU A 177 -13.62 -6.32 10.56
C LEU A 177 -15.13 -6.16 10.45
N THR A 178 -15.59 -5.63 9.31
CA THR A 178 -16.99 -5.28 9.09
C THR A 178 -17.80 -6.42 8.49
N LYS A 179 -17.12 -7.40 7.88
CA LYS A 179 -17.69 -8.47 7.03
C LYS A 179 -18.48 -7.96 5.83
N LYS A 180 -18.36 -6.68 5.47
CA LYS A 180 -19.10 -6.04 4.37
C LYS A 180 -18.34 -6.11 3.05
N GLU A 181 -19.08 -6.03 1.95
CA GLU A 181 -18.50 -5.81 0.60
C GLU A 181 -18.80 -4.40 0.11
N LYS A 182 -19.95 -3.86 0.51
CA LYS A 182 -20.40 -2.51 0.17
C LYS A 182 -20.44 -1.65 1.43
N PHE A 183 -19.84 -0.48 1.33
CA PHE A 183 -19.74 0.51 2.41
C PHE A 183 -20.62 1.73 2.09
N SER A 184 -21.25 2.31 3.10
CA SER A 184 -21.90 3.62 2.99
C SER A 184 -20.86 4.74 2.81
N LYS A 185 -21.27 5.95 2.42
CA LYS A 185 -20.36 7.09 2.20
C LYS A 185 -19.38 7.33 3.37
N GLY A 186 -19.89 7.40 4.60
CA GLY A 186 -19.05 7.59 5.79
C GLY A 186 -18.16 6.38 6.12
N GLU A 187 -18.59 5.15 5.82
CA GLU A 187 -17.73 3.97 5.99
C GLU A 187 -16.63 3.94 4.92
N ASN A 188 -16.95 4.32 3.67
CA ASN A 188 -15.96 4.45 2.60
C ASN A 188 -14.88 5.46 2.95
N PHE A 189 -15.26 6.61 3.51
CA PHE A 189 -14.31 7.61 3.97
C PHE A 189 -13.33 7.01 5.01
N LEU A 190 -13.84 6.31 6.02
CA LEU A 190 -13.00 5.64 7.02
C LEU A 190 -12.12 4.54 6.41
N VAL A 191 -12.64 3.76 5.46
CA VAL A 191 -11.84 2.74 4.75
C VAL A 191 -10.67 3.38 4.01
N TYR A 192 -10.90 4.48 3.28
CA TYR A 192 -9.80 5.19 2.62
C TYR A 192 -8.78 5.74 3.62
N LEU A 193 -9.22 6.31 4.75
CA LEU A 193 -8.28 6.74 5.80
C LEU A 193 -7.45 5.56 6.34
N ILE A 194 -8.05 4.40 6.57
CA ILE A 194 -7.35 3.19 7.04
C ILE A 194 -6.34 2.68 5.99
N MET A 195 -6.60 2.86 4.71
CA MET A 195 -5.66 2.49 3.64
C MET A 195 -4.50 3.48 3.51
N ILE A 196 -4.76 4.77 3.70
CA ILE A 196 -3.82 5.86 3.39
C ILE A 196 -2.97 6.25 4.59
N VAL A 197 -3.62 6.48 5.75
CA VAL A 197 -2.96 7.08 6.92
C VAL A 197 -1.81 6.21 7.45
N PRO A 198 -1.95 4.88 7.61
CA PRO A 198 -0.84 4.04 8.05
C PRO A 198 0.39 4.11 7.14
N HIS A 199 0.17 4.10 5.82
CA HIS A 199 1.25 4.27 4.84
C HIS A 199 1.92 5.64 4.99
N THR A 200 1.14 6.73 4.96
CA THR A 200 1.72 8.07 5.10
C THR A 200 2.52 8.23 6.39
N LEU A 201 1.97 7.77 7.52
CA LEU A 201 2.57 7.95 8.85
C LEU A 201 3.84 7.13 9.06
N VAL A 202 4.09 6.07 8.28
CA VAL A 202 5.35 5.31 8.38
C VAL A 202 6.58 6.15 8.01
N HIS A 203 6.38 7.19 7.18
CA HIS A 203 7.44 8.08 6.71
C HIS A 203 7.75 9.24 7.65
N PHE A 204 6.98 9.45 8.72
CA PHE A 204 7.15 10.57 9.62
C PHE A 204 7.46 10.10 11.03
N THR A 205 8.66 10.45 11.51
CA THR A 205 8.91 10.50 12.94
C THR A 205 8.17 11.69 13.57
N ARG A 206 8.10 11.75 14.91
CA ARG A 206 7.48 12.89 15.59
C ARG A 206 8.19 14.22 15.31
N GLN A 207 9.51 14.18 15.06
CA GLN A 207 10.32 15.38 14.81
C GLN A 207 10.12 15.90 13.38
N GLU A 208 9.88 15.00 12.42
CA GLU A 208 9.65 15.32 11.01
C GLU A 208 8.17 15.54 10.69
N PHE A 209 7.28 15.33 11.66
CA PHE A 209 5.83 15.42 11.46
C PHE A 209 5.42 16.86 11.16
N GLU A 210 5.06 17.07 9.90
CA GLU A 210 4.51 18.30 9.35
C GLU A 210 3.15 17.98 8.74
N LEU A 211 2.07 18.56 9.30
CA LEU A 211 0.71 18.25 8.85
C LEU A 211 0.53 18.54 7.35
N GLY A 212 1.16 19.59 6.84
CA GLY A 212 1.16 19.91 5.41
C GLY A 212 1.74 18.77 4.56
N ASN A 213 2.91 18.24 4.94
CA ASN A 213 3.57 17.15 4.22
C ASN A 213 2.76 15.84 4.29
N VAL A 214 2.16 15.55 5.45
CA VAL A 214 1.26 14.40 5.62
C VAL A 214 0.04 14.51 4.69
N LEU A 215 -0.57 15.70 4.61
CA LEU A 215 -1.72 15.95 3.73
C LEU A 215 -1.33 15.84 2.26
N VAL A 216 -0.20 16.42 1.85
CA VAL A 216 0.32 16.34 0.49
C VAL A 216 0.59 14.90 0.09
N LEU A 217 1.33 14.14 0.92
CA LEU A 217 1.65 12.73 0.64
C LEU A 217 0.37 11.87 0.58
N SER A 218 -0.56 12.11 1.51
CA SER A 218 -1.84 11.39 1.53
C SER A 218 -2.73 11.70 0.33
N PHE A 219 -2.80 12.97 -0.10
CA PHE A 219 -3.74 13.39 -1.15
C PHE A 219 -3.19 13.16 -2.56
N LEU A 220 -1.89 13.37 -2.77
CA LEU A 220 -1.26 13.25 -4.09
C LEU A 220 -0.77 11.84 -4.40
N PHE A 221 -0.43 11.02 -3.39
CA PHE A 221 0.10 9.67 -3.63
C PHE A 221 -0.80 8.61 -2.99
N GLY A 222 -1.04 8.68 -1.68
CA GLY A 222 -1.84 7.67 -0.98
C GLY A 222 -3.27 7.51 -1.52
N LEU A 223 -3.99 8.60 -1.73
CA LEU A 223 -5.38 8.58 -2.19
C LEU A 223 -5.51 8.05 -3.63
N PRO A 224 -4.72 8.51 -4.63
CA PRO A 224 -4.75 7.94 -5.97
C PRO A 224 -4.47 6.44 -6.00
N PHE A 225 -3.47 5.95 -5.26
CA PHE A 225 -3.16 4.52 -5.23
C PHE A 225 -4.26 3.71 -4.56
N ALA A 226 -4.80 4.19 -3.43
CA ALA A 226 -5.95 3.58 -2.77
C ALA A 226 -7.20 3.54 -3.67
N PHE A 227 -7.43 4.59 -4.45
CA PHE A 227 -8.53 4.65 -5.41
C PHE A 227 -8.33 3.69 -6.57
N LEU A 228 -7.11 3.61 -7.14
CA LEU A 228 -6.77 2.66 -8.20
C LEU A 228 -6.93 1.22 -7.73
N LEU A 229 -6.44 0.89 -6.53
CA LEU A 229 -6.62 -0.43 -5.94
C LEU A 229 -8.11 -0.80 -5.91
N ARG A 230 -8.97 0.07 -5.36
CA ARG A 230 -10.38 -0.25 -5.18
C ARG A 230 -11.19 -0.27 -6.47
N LYS A 231 -10.75 0.47 -7.50
CA LYS A 231 -11.48 0.59 -8.77
C LYS A 231 -11.01 -0.41 -9.83
N ARG A 232 -9.74 -0.80 -9.80
CA ARG A 232 -9.11 -1.66 -10.83
C ARG A 232 -8.49 -2.91 -10.23
N GLY A 233 -7.69 -2.75 -9.18
CA GLY A 233 -7.05 -3.86 -8.47
C GLY A 233 -5.59 -3.57 -8.15
N LEU A 234 -4.94 -4.54 -7.51
CA LEU A 234 -3.57 -4.44 -7.02
C LEU A 234 -2.58 -4.11 -8.13
N VAL A 235 -2.73 -4.74 -9.29
CA VAL A 235 -1.83 -4.54 -10.44
C VAL A 235 -1.78 -3.07 -10.87
N SER A 236 -2.92 -2.38 -10.93
CA SER A 236 -2.95 -0.95 -11.30
C SER A 236 -2.30 -0.06 -10.26
N ALA A 237 -2.55 -0.31 -8.97
CA ALA A 237 -1.96 0.48 -7.89
C ALA A 237 -0.44 0.29 -7.83
N VAL A 238 0.03 -0.96 -7.88
CA VAL A 238 1.46 -1.33 -7.93
C VAL A 238 2.13 -0.69 -9.13
N MET A 239 1.53 -0.82 -10.33
CA MET A 239 2.12 -0.26 -11.55
C MET A 239 2.25 1.27 -11.46
N ALA A 240 1.21 1.96 -10.98
CA ALA A 240 1.24 3.41 -10.82
C ALA A 240 2.36 3.83 -9.84
N HIS A 241 2.45 3.17 -8.69
CA HIS A 241 3.47 3.45 -7.69
C HIS A 241 4.89 3.20 -8.23
N ILE A 242 5.14 2.04 -8.86
CA ILE A 242 6.44 1.72 -9.46
C ILE A 242 6.86 2.81 -10.45
N ILE A 243 5.95 3.34 -11.27
CA ILE A 243 6.31 4.38 -12.23
C ILE A 243 6.67 5.69 -11.54
N VAL A 244 5.89 6.11 -10.54
CA VAL A 244 6.19 7.34 -9.76
C VAL A 244 7.60 7.23 -9.17
N ASP A 245 7.88 6.11 -8.52
CA ASP A 245 9.16 5.89 -7.85
C ASP A 245 10.30 5.68 -8.83
N PHE A 246 10.08 5.00 -9.94
CA PHE A 246 11.09 4.82 -10.97
C PHE A 246 11.50 6.17 -11.57
N ILE A 247 10.52 7.02 -11.92
CA ILE A 247 10.80 8.38 -12.42
C ILE A 247 11.60 9.18 -11.39
N ARG A 248 11.17 9.13 -10.11
CA ARG A 248 11.83 9.81 -9.01
C ARG A 248 13.27 9.35 -8.83
N PHE A 249 13.48 8.04 -8.70
CA PHE A 249 14.81 7.46 -8.44
C PHE A 249 15.75 7.65 -9.62
N LEU A 250 15.26 7.47 -10.85
CA LEU A 250 16.06 7.65 -12.05
C LEU A 250 16.52 9.10 -12.24
N LEU A 251 15.60 10.08 -12.09
CA LEU A 251 15.89 11.46 -12.46
C LEU A 251 16.44 12.32 -11.31
N LEU A 252 16.27 11.89 -10.06
CA LEU A 252 16.87 12.54 -8.90
C LEU A 252 18.17 11.84 -8.43
N GLY A 253 18.51 10.68 -9.01
CA GLY A 253 19.72 9.92 -8.65
C GLY A 253 19.66 9.29 -7.26
N LEU A 254 18.50 8.78 -6.86
CA LEU A 254 18.23 8.15 -5.56
C LEU A 254 18.26 6.61 -5.64
#